data_AF-I3TDP7-F1
#
_entry.id   AF-I3TDP7-F1
#
_cell.length_a   1.000
_cell.length_b   1.000
_cell.length_c   1.000
_cell.angle_alpha   90.00
_cell.angle_beta   90.00
_cell.angle_gamma   90.00
#
_symmetry.space_group_name_H-M   'P 1'
#
loop_
_entity.id
_entity.type
_entity.pdbx_description
1 polymer ?
#
loop_
_entity_poly.entity_id
_entity_poly.type
_entity_poly.pdbx_seq_one_letter_code
_entity_poly.pdbx_strand_id
1 'polypeptide(L)'
;MSSPLTRLIREEIWSAKLLSIQDVKLQDVQSGLESGLQAGISSSREERELFLRILSRVVEDARTLAEFRLLKASLGVEPPADSVDGYVLSLVWRLKKFLALLYSGSLVSHGKRLLVYFKSGCGKYRRGDVVLLEAEKTMPFYLEDCVELVERPIYSYLQLRGQVLQTNS
;
A
#
# COMPACT_ATOMS: atom_id res chain seq x y z
N MET A 1 31.67 -3.06 -5.99
CA MET A 1 30.71 -1.94 -5.93
C MET A 1 29.37 -2.52 -5.48
N SER A 2 28.68 -1.92 -4.50
CA SER A 2 27.36 -2.41 -4.09
C SER A 2 26.31 -2.07 -5.16
N SER A 3 25.44 -3.02 -5.49
CA SER A 3 24.30 -2.79 -6.40
C SER A 3 23.47 -1.59 -5.91
N PRO A 4 22.96 -0.71 -6.79
CA PRO A 4 22.08 0.39 -6.41
C PRO A 4 20.87 -0.06 -5.57
N LEU A 5 20.35 -1.28 -5.82
CA LEU A 5 19.29 -1.88 -5.02
C LEU A 5 19.74 -2.24 -3.60
N THR A 6 20.95 -2.78 -3.42
CA THR A 6 21.47 -3.09 -2.09
C THR A 6 21.56 -1.84 -1.22
N ARG A 7 21.92 -0.69 -1.80
CA ARG A 7 21.90 0.60 -1.09
C ARG A 7 20.48 0.97 -0.69
N LEU A 8 19.51 0.92 -1.61
CA LEU A 8 18.11 1.19 -1.32
C LEU A 8 17.55 0.28 -0.22
N ILE A 9 17.89 -1.01 -0.24
CA ILE A 9 17.50 -1.96 0.81
C ILE A 9 18.03 -1.51 2.18
N ARG A 10 19.31 -1.15 2.27
CA ARG A 10 19.90 -0.69 3.54
C ARG A 10 19.24 0.58 4.05
N GLU A 11 19.07 1.56 3.17
CA GLU A 11 18.39 2.81 3.52
C GLU A 11 16.96 2.54 3.98
N GLU A 12 16.24 1.64 3.30
CA GLU A 12 14.88 1.26 3.65
C GLU A 12 14.86 0.58 5.02
N ILE A 13 15.68 -0.43 5.29
CA ILE A 13 15.70 -1.14 6.59
C ILE A 13 15.92 -0.18 7.76
N TRP A 14 16.81 0.80 7.60
CA TRP A 14 17.21 1.70 8.68
C TRP A 14 16.25 2.88 8.86
N SER A 15 15.44 3.18 7.85
CA SER A 15 14.45 4.25 7.93
C SER A 15 13.19 3.81 8.67
N ALA A 16 12.72 4.64 9.61
CA ALA A 16 11.40 4.46 10.21
C ALA A 16 10.24 4.75 9.23
N LYS A 17 10.51 5.56 8.19
CA LYS A 17 9.55 5.93 7.15
C LYS A 17 9.76 5.10 5.89
N LEU A 18 8.76 5.05 5.02
CA LEU A 18 8.91 4.56 3.65
C LEU A 18 9.69 5.59 2.84
N LEU A 19 10.78 5.17 2.20
CA LEU A 19 11.56 6.08 1.37
C LEU A 19 10.85 6.36 0.05
N SER A 20 10.96 7.58 -0.46
CA SER A 20 10.54 7.87 -1.84
C SER A 20 11.57 7.30 -2.82
N ILE A 21 11.11 6.40 -3.69
CA ILE A 21 11.91 5.83 -4.78
C ILE A 21 11.37 6.41 -6.09
N GLN A 22 12.12 7.37 -6.65
CA GLN A 22 11.81 7.97 -7.94
C GLN A 22 12.24 7.05 -9.09
N ASP A 23 11.50 7.09 -10.21
CA ASP A 23 11.75 6.28 -11.41
C ASP A 23 13.20 6.38 -11.91
N VAL A 24 13.80 7.57 -11.83
CA VAL A 24 15.19 7.81 -12.26
C VAL A 24 16.17 6.85 -11.57
N LYS A 25 15.95 6.52 -10.29
CA LYS A 25 16.82 5.58 -9.56
C LYS A 25 16.69 4.14 -10.06
N LEU A 26 15.55 3.77 -10.63
CA LEU A 26 15.35 2.44 -11.24
C LEU A 26 15.86 2.40 -12.68
N GLN A 27 15.81 3.52 -13.40
CA GLN A 27 16.39 3.64 -14.74
C GLN A 27 17.89 3.33 -14.74
N ASP A 28 18.64 3.81 -13.73
CA ASP A 28 20.06 3.47 -13.59
C ASP A 28 20.32 1.95 -13.53
N VAL A 29 19.44 1.21 -12.83
CA VAL A 29 19.53 -0.24 -12.76
C VAL A 29 19.18 -0.86 -14.10
N GLN A 30 18.09 -0.41 -14.74
CA GLN A 30 17.66 -0.91 -16.05
C GLN A 30 18.73 -0.70 -17.13
N SER A 31 19.27 0.51 -17.26
CA SER A 31 20.32 0.82 -18.24
C SER A 31 21.59 -0.01 -18.02
N GLY A 32 21.93 -0.29 -16.75
CA GLY A 32 23.04 -1.20 -16.43
C GLY A 32 22.80 -2.64 -16.90
N LEU A 33 21.57 -3.15 -16.75
CA LEU A 33 21.19 -4.49 -17.21
C LEU A 33 21.12 -4.57 -18.74
N GLU A 34 20.56 -3.55 -19.39
CA GLU A 34 20.47 -3.47 -20.86
C GLU A 34 21.85 -3.43 -21.50
N SER A 35 22.77 -2.62 -20.96
CA SER A 35 24.15 -2.56 -21.41
C SER A 35 24.86 -3.91 -21.22
N GLY A 36 24.62 -4.57 -20.07
CA GLY A 36 25.15 -5.91 -19.79
C GLY A 36 24.60 -6.98 -20.73
N LEU A 37 23.31 -6.92 -21.08
CA LEU A 37 22.67 -7.81 -22.05
C LEU A 37 23.28 -7.65 -23.44
N GLN A 38 23.47 -6.40 -23.90
CA GLN A 38 24.10 -6.12 -25.20
C GLN A 38 25.53 -6.64 -25.27
N ALA A 39 26.32 -6.46 -24.20
CA ALA A 39 27.68 -6.99 -24.12
C ALA A 39 27.70 -8.54 -24.05
N GLY A 40 26.73 -9.16 -23.40
CA GLY A 40 26.61 -10.61 -23.22
C GLY A 40 26.35 -11.41 -24.51
N ILE A 41 25.90 -10.75 -25.58
CA ILE A 41 25.68 -11.39 -26.88
C ILE A 41 27.01 -11.87 -27.49
N SER A 42 28.10 -11.14 -27.27
CA SER A 42 29.44 -11.42 -27.81
C SER A 42 30.41 -12.07 -26.81
N SER A 43 29.93 -12.39 -25.61
CA SER A 43 30.76 -12.83 -24.48
C SER A 43 30.98 -14.35 -24.44
N SER A 44 32.01 -14.79 -23.70
CA SER A 44 32.30 -16.21 -23.47
C SER A 44 31.19 -16.90 -22.66
N ARG A 45 31.16 -18.24 -22.65
CA ARG A 45 30.18 -19.02 -21.86
C ARG A 45 30.25 -18.67 -20.37
N GLU A 46 31.46 -18.54 -19.83
CA GLU A 46 31.71 -18.22 -18.42
C GLU A 46 31.18 -16.82 -18.06
N GLU A 47 31.39 -15.84 -18.95
CA GLU A 47 30.87 -14.49 -18.79
C GLU A 47 29.34 -14.44 -18.82
N ARG A 48 28.71 -15.26 -19.67
CA ARG A 48 27.24 -15.40 -19.71
C ARG A 48 26.70 -16.02 -18.42
N GLU A 49 27.33 -17.07 -17.92
CA GLU A 49 26.92 -17.71 -16.66
C GLU A 49 27.06 -16.75 -15.47
N LEU A 50 28.13 -15.95 -15.43
CA LEU A 50 28.31 -14.90 -14.43
C LEU A 50 27.21 -13.83 -14.54
N PHE A 51 26.90 -13.36 -15.75
CA PHE A 51 25.87 -12.36 -15.98
C PHE A 51 24.48 -12.85 -15.56
N LEU A 52 24.13 -14.10 -15.86
CA LEU A 52 22.88 -14.71 -15.39
C LEU A 52 22.77 -14.73 -13.86
N ARG A 53 23.88 -14.99 -13.14
CA ARG A 53 23.91 -14.90 -11.67
C ARG A 53 23.71 -13.47 -11.16
N ILE A 54 24.23 -12.48 -11.87
CA ILE A 54 24.01 -11.07 -11.54
C ILE A 54 22.52 -10.72 -11.73
N LEU A 55 21.91 -11.14 -12.84
CA LEU A 55 20.49 -10.93 -13.09
C LEU A 55 19.62 -11.55 -12.01
N SER A 56 19.87 -12.82 -11.66
CA SER A 56 19.11 -13.50 -10.60
C SER A 56 19.26 -12.75 -9.27
N ARG A 57 20.46 -12.25 -8.97
CA ARG A 57 20.70 -11.49 -7.75
C ARG A 57 19.96 -10.15 -7.73
N VAL A 58 19.88 -9.46 -8.85
CA VAL A 58 19.13 -8.21 -8.97
C VAL A 58 17.63 -8.44 -8.73
N VAL A 59 17.07 -9.54 -9.24
CA VAL A 59 15.68 -9.92 -8.99
C VAL A 59 15.45 -10.25 -7.51
N GLU A 60 16.36 -10.97 -6.87
CA GLU A 60 16.31 -11.23 -5.42
C GLU A 60 16.34 -9.94 -4.60
N ASP A 61 17.28 -9.05 -4.89
CA ASP A 61 17.41 -7.76 -4.18
C ASP A 61 16.14 -6.90 -4.38
N ALA A 62 15.58 -6.85 -5.59
CA ALA A 62 14.33 -6.13 -5.87
C ALA A 62 13.15 -6.71 -5.08
N ARG A 63 13.06 -8.04 -5.00
CA ARG A 63 12.06 -8.74 -4.19
C ARG A 63 12.20 -8.39 -2.71
N THR A 64 13.41 -8.47 -2.15
CA THR A 64 13.68 -8.11 -0.76
C THR A 64 13.28 -6.67 -0.46
N LEU A 65 13.60 -5.73 -1.36
CA LEU A 65 13.19 -4.33 -1.21
C LEU A 65 11.66 -4.20 -1.18
N ALA A 66 10.95 -4.87 -2.08
CA ALA A 66 9.49 -4.86 -2.11
C ALA A 66 8.88 -5.45 -0.82
N GLU A 67 9.41 -6.55 -0.31
CA GLU A 67 8.95 -7.20 0.93
C GLU A 67 9.08 -6.24 2.14
N PHE A 68 10.21 -5.55 2.30
CA PHE A 68 10.38 -4.56 3.37
C PHE A 68 9.39 -3.39 3.26
N ARG A 69 9.17 -2.90 2.03
CA ARG A 69 8.25 -1.77 1.81
C ARG A 69 6.80 -2.15 2.08
N LEU A 70 6.37 -3.33 1.63
CA LEU A 70 5.05 -3.87 1.93
C LEU A 70 4.85 -4.09 3.44
N LEU A 71 5.88 -4.60 4.13
CA LEU A 71 5.86 -4.77 5.58
C LEU A 71 5.61 -3.42 6.28
N LYS A 72 6.36 -2.37 5.93
CA LYS A 72 6.16 -1.03 6.51
C LYS A 72 4.78 -0.44 6.23
N ALA A 73 4.30 -0.56 4.98
CA ALA A 73 2.96 -0.10 4.63
C ALA A 73 1.88 -0.82 5.47
N SER A 74 2.02 -2.14 5.68
CA SER A 74 1.10 -2.91 6.52
C SER A 74 1.22 -2.58 8.01
N LEU A 75 2.40 -2.18 8.49
CA LEU A 75 2.60 -1.61 9.83
C LEU A 75 1.98 -0.22 9.98
N GLY A 76 1.49 0.39 8.90
CA GLY A 76 0.75 1.67 8.91
C GLY A 76 1.62 2.89 8.67
N VAL A 77 2.86 2.69 8.22
CA VAL A 77 3.69 3.78 7.72
C VAL A 77 3.03 4.34 6.46
N GLU A 78 2.80 5.65 6.43
CA GLU A 78 2.16 6.32 5.31
C GLU A 78 3.06 6.25 4.05
N PRO A 79 2.50 5.84 2.90
CA PRO A 79 3.27 5.74 1.67
C PRO A 79 3.57 7.13 1.08
N PRO A 80 4.80 7.35 0.57
CA PRO A 80 5.15 8.56 -0.16
C PRO A 80 4.37 8.66 -1.48
N ALA A 81 3.85 9.84 -1.78
CA ALA A 81 3.05 10.11 -2.99
C ALA A 81 3.87 10.08 -4.29
N ASP A 82 5.17 10.36 -4.20
CA ASP A 82 6.12 10.52 -5.31
C ASP A 82 6.99 9.28 -5.57
N SER A 83 6.64 8.14 -4.97
CA SER A 83 7.33 6.88 -5.18
C SER A 83 6.72 6.09 -6.33
N VAL A 84 7.55 5.41 -7.12
CA VAL A 84 7.16 4.54 -8.24
C VAL A 84 6.08 3.51 -7.88
N ASP A 85 6.15 3.00 -6.65
CA ASP A 85 5.22 2.00 -6.10
C ASP A 85 4.15 2.61 -5.18
N GLY A 86 4.03 3.95 -5.16
CA GLY A 86 3.12 4.68 -4.27
C GLY A 86 1.67 4.23 -4.41
N TYR A 87 1.22 3.94 -5.63
CA TYR A 87 -0.10 3.37 -5.89
C TYR A 87 -0.30 2.04 -5.14
N VAL A 88 0.61 1.08 -5.30
CA VAL A 88 0.52 -0.24 -4.67
C VAL A 88 0.56 -0.12 -3.14
N LEU A 89 1.47 0.69 -2.60
CA LEU A 89 1.58 0.89 -1.16
C LEU A 89 0.33 1.58 -0.58
N SER A 90 -0.29 2.50 -1.32
CA SER A 90 -1.56 3.12 -0.93
C SER A 90 -2.71 2.12 -0.85
N LEU A 91 -2.74 1.10 -1.72
CA LEU A 91 -3.74 0.04 -1.67
C LEU A 91 -3.55 -0.82 -0.41
N VAL A 92 -2.31 -1.21 -0.09
CA VAL A 92 -2.00 -1.99 1.13
C VAL A 92 -2.40 -1.21 2.38
N TRP A 93 -2.08 0.09 2.42
CA TRP A 93 -2.45 0.94 3.54
C TRP A 93 -3.96 1.12 3.68
N ARG A 94 -4.70 1.31 2.57
CA ARG A 94 -6.17 1.36 2.58
C ARG A 94 -6.78 0.02 2.98
N LEU A 95 -6.23 -1.10 2.52
CA LEU A 95 -6.67 -2.43 2.92
C LEU A 95 -6.52 -2.64 4.43
N LYS A 96 -5.39 -2.23 5.00
CA LYS A 96 -5.19 -2.27 6.46
C LYS A 96 -6.27 -1.46 7.19
N LYS A 97 -6.54 -0.24 6.74
CA LYS A 97 -7.60 0.61 7.34
C LYS A 97 -8.99 -0.01 7.23
N PHE A 98 -9.32 -0.56 6.06
CA PHE A 98 -10.57 -1.27 5.84
C PHE A 98 -10.75 -2.43 6.82
N LEU A 99 -9.73 -3.27 6.98
CA LEU A 99 -9.75 -4.40 7.90
C LEU A 99 -9.85 -3.95 9.36
N ALA A 100 -9.14 -2.89 9.75
CA ALA A 100 -9.23 -2.32 11.09
C ALA A 100 -10.66 -1.85 11.40
N LEU A 101 -11.30 -1.15 10.46
CA LEU A 101 -12.69 -0.71 10.60
C LEU A 101 -13.65 -1.91 10.68
N LEU A 102 -13.47 -2.91 9.81
CA LEU A 102 -14.30 -4.12 9.81
C LEU A 102 -14.23 -4.87 11.15
N TYR A 103 -13.02 -5.05 11.71
CA TYR A 103 -12.83 -5.75 12.97
C TYR A 103 -13.19 -4.91 14.20
N SER A 104 -13.17 -3.58 14.10
CA SER A 104 -13.53 -2.69 15.23
C SER A 104 -14.99 -2.80 15.66
N GLY A 105 -15.88 -3.30 14.78
CA GLY A 105 -17.32 -3.29 15.02
C GLY A 105 -17.95 -1.89 15.00
N SER A 106 -17.19 -0.84 14.63
CA SER A 106 -17.70 0.53 14.57
C SER A 106 -18.61 0.76 13.38
N LEU A 107 -18.61 -0.08 12.35
CA LEU A 107 -19.35 0.18 11.12
C LEU A 107 -20.87 0.01 11.27
N VAL A 108 -21.64 0.85 10.57
CA VAL A 108 -23.08 0.66 10.39
C VAL A 108 -23.30 -0.51 9.43
N SER A 109 -23.95 -1.57 9.92
CA SER A 109 -24.14 -2.82 9.19
C SER A 109 -25.53 -3.41 9.42
N HIS A 110 -26.03 -4.13 8.41
CA HIS A 110 -27.26 -4.92 8.48
C HIS A 110 -26.99 -6.31 7.93
N GLY A 111 -26.93 -7.31 8.82
CA GLY A 111 -26.43 -8.65 8.48
C GLY A 111 -24.97 -8.59 8.03
N LYS A 112 -24.66 -9.15 6.85
CA LYS A 112 -23.32 -9.13 6.23
C LYS A 112 -23.05 -7.89 5.35
N ARG A 113 -23.97 -6.91 5.35
CA ARG A 113 -23.87 -5.71 4.52
C ARG A 113 -23.45 -4.50 5.33
N LEU A 114 -22.55 -3.69 4.77
CA LEU A 114 -22.03 -2.44 5.30
C LEU A 114 -22.72 -1.27 4.60
N LEU A 115 -23.04 -0.23 5.36
CA LEU A 115 -23.52 1.03 4.81
C LEU A 115 -22.32 1.84 4.29
N VAL A 116 -22.40 2.26 3.03
CA VAL A 116 -21.33 3.00 2.36
C VAL A 116 -21.87 4.28 1.73
N TYR A 117 -21.03 5.31 1.70
CA TYR A 117 -21.29 6.57 1.02
C TYR A 117 -20.32 6.73 -0.15
N PHE A 118 -20.84 6.94 -1.36
CA PHE A 118 -20.01 7.16 -2.55
C PHE A 118 -19.59 8.63 -2.64
N LYS A 119 -18.31 8.92 -2.42
CA LYS A 119 -17.76 10.28 -2.53
C LYS A 119 -17.39 10.66 -3.97
N SER A 120 -17.23 9.67 -4.85
CA SER A 120 -17.01 9.83 -6.29
C SER A 120 -17.85 8.82 -7.09
N GLY A 121 -18.00 9.05 -8.40
CA GLY A 121 -18.73 8.13 -9.27
C GLY A 121 -17.87 6.93 -9.66
N CYS A 122 -18.33 5.72 -9.35
CA CYS A 122 -17.62 4.48 -9.66
C CYS A 122 -18.58 3.39 -10.18
N GLY A 123 -18.35 2.96 -11.42
CA GLY A 123 -19.21 1.98 -12.11
C GLY A 123 -20.63 2.49 -12.29
N LYS A 124 -21.61 1.80 -11.69
CA LYS A 124 -23.03 2.18 -11.75
C LYS A 124 -23.46 3.18 -10.66
N TYR A 125 -22.60 3.45 -9.68
CA TYR A 125 -22.90 4.30 -8.54
C TYR A 125 -22.42 5.73 -8.79
N ARG A 126 -23.21 6.70 -8.36
CA ARG A 126 -22.94 8.12 -8.51
C ARG A 126 -22.46 8.71 -7.19
N ARG A 127 -21.77 9.84 -7.27
CA ARG A 127 -21.40 10.64 -6.09
C ARG A 127 -22.67 11.02 -5.31
N GLY A 128 -22.64 10.79 -4.00
CA GLY A 128 -23.75 11.04 -3.10
C GLY A 128 -24.61 9.82 -2.80
N ASP A 129 -24.45 8.72 -3.54
CA ASP A 129 -25.22 7.50 -3.30
C ASP A 129 -24.88 6.89 -1.93
N VAL A 130 -25.93 6.46 -1.21
CA VAL A 130 -25.82 5.71 0.04
C VAL A 130 -26.37 4.31 -0.18
N VAL A 131 -25.54 3.30 0.01
CA VAL A 131 -25.88 1.92 -0.39
C VAL A 131 -25.48 0.92 0.70
N LEU A 132 -26.25 -0.16 0.85
CA LEU A 132 -25.88 -1.33 1.65
C LEU A 132 -25.23 -2.39 0.75
N LEU A 133 -23.94 -2.64 0.94
CA LEU A 133 -23.15 -3.59 0.15
C LEU A 133 -22.49 -4.65 1.04
N GLU A 134 -22.34 -5.87 0.51
CA GLU A 134 -21.54 -6.90 1.17
C GLU A 134 -20.08 -6.45 1.30
N ALA A 135 -19.42 -6.80 2.40
CA ALA A 135 -18.04 -6.37 2.66
C ALA A 135 -17.08 -6.68 1.50
N GLU A 136 -17.23 -7.85 0.88
CA GLU A 136 -16.46 -8.28 -0.30
C GLU A 136 -16.63 -7.35 -1.51
N LYS A 137 -17.83 -6.79 -1.69
CA LYS A 137 -18.14 -5.84 -2.78
C LYS A 137 -17.73 -4.42 -2.43
N THR A 138 -17.72 -4.08 -1.14
CA THR A 138 -17.29 -2.76 -0.66
C THR A 138 -15.79 -2.58 -0.75
N MET A 139 -15.01 -3.64 -0.47
CA MET A 139 -13.55 -3.56 -0.41
C MET A 139 -12.93 -2.94 -1.68
N PRO A 140 -13.23 -3.39 -2.92
CA PRO A 140 -12.67 -2.76 -4.11
C PRO A 140 -12.97 -1.27 -4.22
N PHE A 141 -14.21 -0.85 -3.93
CA PHE A 141 -14.56 0.58 -3.97
C PHE A 141 -13.81 1.39 -2.90
N TYR A 142 -13.57 0.82 -1.72
CA TYR A 142 -12.80 1.49 -0.67
C TYR A 142 -11.32 1.57 -1.03
N LEU A 143 -10.76 0.50 -1.61
CA LEU A 143 -9.40 0.47 -2.10
C LEU A 143 -9.16 1.44 -3.25
N GLU A 144 -10.17 1.78 -4.04
CA GLU A 144 -10.08 2.80 -5.11
C GLU A 144 -10.39 4.23 -4.61
N ASP A 145 -10.61 4.42 -3.31
CA ASP A 145 -11.06 5.69 -2.72
C ASP A 145 -12.38 6.22 -3.31
N CYS A 146 -13.27 5.32 -3.74
CA CYS A 146 -14.60 5.71 -4.24
C CYS A 146 -15.62 5.94 -3.12
N VAL A 147 -15.46 5.23 -2.00
CA VAL A 147 -16.44 5.17 -0.91
C VAL A 147 -15.83 5.50 0.44
N GLU A 148 -16.69 6.01 1.31
CA GLU A 148 -16.45 6.11 2.74
C GLU A 148 -17.36 5.11 3.47
N LEU A 149 -16.81 4.46 4.49
CA LEU A 149 -17.57 3.55 5.35
C LEU A 149 -18.27 4.37 6.42
N VAL A 150 -19.57 4.14 6.61
CA VAL A 150 -20.33 4.86 7.63
C VAL A 150 -20.08 4.21 9.00
N GLU A 151 -19.50 4.98 9.92
CA GLU A 151 -19.28 4.55 11.30
C GLU A 151 -20.48 4.86 12.19
N ARG A 152 -20.74 3.99 13.17
CA ARG A 152 -21.76 4.17 14.19
C ARG A 152 -21.32 5.30 15.12
N PRO A 153 -22.23 6.18 15.54
CA PRO A 153 -21.95 7.25 16.50
C PRO A 153 -21.83 6.72 17.95
N ILE A 154 -21.08 5.63 18.19
CA ILE A 154 -20.90 5.04 19.52
C ILE A 154 -20.14 6.01 20.44
N TYR A 155 -19.16 6.74 19.90
CA TYR A 155 -18.35 7.69 20.68
C TYR A 155 -19.12 8.93 21.14
N SER A 156 -20.03 9.46 20.30
CA SER A 156 -20.88 10.59 20.67
C SER A 156 -21.83 10.27 21.84
N TYR A 157 -22.29 9.02 21.96
CA TYR A 157 -23.18 8.61 23.06
C TYR A 157 -22.45 8.49 24.41
N LEU A 158 -21.18 8.06 24.41
CA LEU A 158 -20.39 7.89 25.63
C LEU A 158 -19.86 9.21 26.19
N GLN A 159 -19.44 10.15 25.33
CA GLN A 159 -19.03 11.50 25.77
C GLN A 159 -20.18 12.29 26.39
N LEU A 160 -21.39 12.18 25.83
CA LEU A 160 -22.58 12.81 26.40
C LEU A 160 -22.92 12.24 27.79
N ARG A 161 -22.76 10.93 28.02
CA ARG A 161 -22.97 10.34 29.35
C ARG A 161 -21.89 10.77 30.38
N GLY A 162 -20.64 10.91 29.95
CA GLY A 162 -19.58 11.42 30.82
C GLY A 162 -19.83 12.86 31.30
N GLN A 163 -20.37 13.71 30.42
CA GLN A 163 -20.75 15.08 30.77
C GLN A 163 -22.00 15.15 31.66
N VAL A 164 -23.03 14.32 31.40
CA VAL A 164 -24.25 14.26 32.22
C VAL A 164 -23.98 13.75 33.65
N LEU A 165 -23.00 12.88 33.83
CA LEU A 165 -22.60 12.40 35.16
C LEU A 165 -21.76 13.43 35.95
N GLN A 166 -21.00 14.30 35.27
CA GLN A 166 -20.25 15.38 35.92
C GLN A 166 -21.11 16.60 36.27
N THR A 167 -22.25 16.81 35.60
CA THR A 167 -23.17 17.91 35.93
C THR A 167 -24.11 17.61 37.10
N ASN A 168 -24.14 16.35 37.57
CA ASN A 168 -24.96 15.91 38.70
C ASN A 168 -24.12 15.54 39.95
N SER A 169 -22.86 15.99 40.00
CA SER A 169 -21.95 15.85 41.16
C SER A 169 -21.85 17.15 41.93
#